data_AF-A0A9D5TQH1-F1
#
_entry.id   AF-A0A9D5TQH1-F1
#
_cell.length_a   1.000
_cell.length_b   1.000
_cell.length_c   1.000
_cell.angle_alpha   90.00
_cell.angle_beta   90.00
_cell.angle_gamma   90.00
#
_symmetry.space_group_name_H-M   'P 1'
#
loop_
_entity.id
_entity.type
_entity.pdbx_description
1 polymer ?
#
loop_
_entity_poly.entity_id
_entity_poly.type
_entity_poly.pdbx_seq_one_letter_code
_entity_poly.pdbx_strand_id
1 'polypeptide(L)'
;MIMKYVLKGIGLGVSLNIANRLCSFIFSTYETLNMMFLPAVIFGVVIAAFLVSDTIPHLFICGFMGLLTMFFSEIFIVSQLFSPLKSLEFYLTGLSVSKFSIALAIVLTVKHIKISDYIKKDGASMNKTLKIKIIVYALISAISFSYLVLPENAGISVLIFAVLQFVSLWFVVPNKKRLILFIPILIMSVNCFVSANPIWKVSNFIISILLYSSMFIDFEIKTDSFAFIGNIFTRLAASFSRFLLPFKWALELNSEKAPTIKRIAIALVIAIPSAIILILVLSNADMVFSLKTESVVGYLADFINPNALFKIMFGIVVGLFLFGNLYNAYAEKDKEKREARHFNGDLIIINILLVTILVVYTLFVVIQFTYLFAGTTLPDGLTYTEYARKGFFELLTLTGVNIAIILTVVKLTKAYGGKWLQCTKILCHYLCAITIILLVSSFYRMLLYTNDDGLTRLRFFVMVFLGFEAVGLIITFIYIAKPKFNIVFIYMMIALTYYTLLNVVPTDYIIAKDQIDNYVKGQREELEYIFTLSPDAVPAMETLIEYTNDDELRMKVKKFVEEGTSFEIPDRWQRFNLSVENAKDILQRIE
;
A
#
# COMPACT_ATOMS: atom_id res chain seq x y z
N MET A 1 -12.49 29.27 -18.85
CA MET A 1 -12.92 28.68 -17.56
C MET A 1 -11.78 27.92 -16.88
N ILE A 2 -11.10 26.96 -17.55
CA ILE A 2 -9.93 26.23 -17.02
C ILE A 2 -8.80 27.17 -16.58
N MET A 3 -8.47 28.17 -17.38
CA MET A 3 -7.44 29.18 -17.06
C MET A 3 -7.76 29.97 -15.77
N LYS A 4 -9.03 30.18 -15.44
CA LYS A 4 -9.46 30.87 -14.21
C LYS A 4 -9.27 30.00 -12.96
N TYR A 5 -9.36 28.67 -13.11
CA TYR A 5 -9.07 27.71 -12.05
C TYR A 5 -7.57 27.48 -11.87
N VAL A 6 -6.81 27.46 -12.97
CA VAL A 6 -5.34 27.39 -12.94
C VAL A 6 -4.77 28.64 -12.28
N LEU A 7 -5.24 29.84 -12.63
CA LEU A 7 -4.84 31.08 -11.95
C LEU A 7 -5.23 31.13 -10.47
N LYS A 8 -6.40 30.58 -10.08
CA LYS A 8 -6.79 30.48 -8.66
C LYS A 8 -5.95 29.44 -7.89
N GLY A 9 -5.57 28.34 -8.53
CA GLY A 9 -4.67 27.33 -7.96
C GLY A 9 -3.24 27.85 -7.79
N ILE A 10 -2.73 28.60 -8.78
CA ILE A 10 -1.44 29.31 -8.69
C ILE A 10 -1.51 30.39 -7.61
N GLY A 11 -2.59 31.17 -7.56
CA GLY A 11 -2.82 32.17 -6.53
C GLY A 11 -2.82 31.56 -5.12
N LEU A 12 -3.51 30.44 -4.93
CA LEU A 12 -3.50 29.71 -3.65
C LEU A 12 -2.12 29.13 -3.33
N GLY A 13 -1.41 28.57 -4.32
CA GLY A 13 -0.05 28.07 -4.14
C GLY A 13 0.93 29.17 -3.74
N VAL A 14 0.79 30.36 -4.32
CA VAL A 14 1.55 31.55 -3.95
C VAL A 14 1.14 32.05 -2.55
N SER A 15 -0.15 32.09 -2.22
CA SER A 15 -0.63 32.47 -0.88
C SER A 15 -0.15 31.48 0.19
N LEU A 16 -0.15 30.18 -0.10
CA LEU A 16 0.36 29.12 0.77
C LEU A 16 1.88 29.22 0.92
N ASN A 17 2.61 29.59 -0.13
CA ASN A 17 4.05 29.80 -0.06
C ASN A 17 4.42 31.09 0.69
N ILE A 18 3.60 32.14 0.57
CA ILE A 18 3.74 33.37 1.36
C ILE A 18 3.38 33.11 2.83
N ALA A 19 2.31 32.36 3.10
CA ALA A 19 1.96 31.92 4.45
C ALA A 19 3.03 31.01 5.05
N ASN A 20 3.64 30.13 4.24
CA ASN A 20 4.79 29.31 4.61
C ASN A 20 5.98 30.18 5.00
N ARG A 21 6.34 31.19 4.18
CA ARG A 21 7.43 32.13 4.48
C ARG A 21 7.15 33.00 5.71
N LEU A 22 5.90 33.41 5.92
CA LEU A 22 5.48 34.17 7.11
C LEU A 22 5.51 33.29 8.37
N CYS A 23 5.02 32.06 8.30
CA CYS A 23 5.09 31.11 9.42
C CYS A 23 6.53 30.74 9.74
N SER A 24 7.38 30.47 8.74
CA SER A 24 8.80 30.18 8.96
C SER A 24 9.54 31.37 9.55
N PHE A 25 9.09 32.61 9.29
CA PHE A 25 9.65 33.83 9.85
C PHE A 25 9.20 34.04 11.31
N ILE A 26 7.96 33.68 11.66
CA ILE A 26 7.39 33.81 13.01
C ILE A 26 7.89 32.68 13.95
N PHE A 27 8.13 31.48 13.42
CA PHE A 27 8.52 30.29 14.19
C PHE A 27 10.01 29.90 14.05
N SER A 28 10.87 30.83 13.65
CA SER A 28 12.30 30.60 13.37
C SER A 28 13.15 30.20 14.59
N THR A 29 12.57 30.18 15.79
CA THR A 29 13.28 29.88 17.05
C THR A 29 13.29 28.40 17.46
N TYR A 30 12.61 27.51 16.72
CA TYR A 30 12.58 26.08 17.03
C TYR A 30 12.82 25.23 15.78
N GLU A 31 14.07 24.78 15.58
CA GLU A 31 14.54 24.01 14.40
C GLU A 31 13.75 22.72 14.12
N THR A 32 13.04 22.17 15.11
CA THR A 32 12.25 20.93 14.99
C THR A 32 10.76 21.14 14.72
N LEU A 33 10.23 22.36 14.90
CA LEU A 33 8.78 22.63 14.82
C LEU A 33 8.28 22.89 13.39
N ASN A 34 9.18 23.22 12.46
CA ASN A 34 8.87 23.77 11.14
C ASN A 34 8.22 22.79 10.15
N MET A 35 8.41 21.47 10.30
CA MET A 35 8.04 20.51 9.25
C MET A 35 6.70 19.81 9.51
N MET A 36 6.29 19.63 10.77
CA MET A 36 5.10 18.84 11.12
C MET A 36 3.81 19.66 11.28
N PHE A 37 3.92 20.97 11.55
CA PHE A 37 2.78 21.84 11.84
C PHE A 37 2.11 22.39 10.57
N LEU A 38 2.88 22.51 9.48
CA LEU A 38 2.43 23.12 8.24
C LEU A 38 1.26 22.36 7.59
N PRO A 39 1.27 21.01 7.50
CA PRO A 39 0.13 20.27 6.96
C PRO A 39 -1.14 20.39 7.83
N ALA A 40 -0.98 20.51 9.16
CA ALA A 40 -2.09 20.66 10.12
C ALA A 40 -2.78 22.00 9.99
N VAL A 41 -1.99 23.08 9.90
CA VAL A 41 -2.50 24.43 9.66
C VAL A 41 -3.13 24.53 8.28
N ILE A 42 -2.52 23.95 7.24
CA ILE A 42 -3.10 23.93 5.88
C ILE A 42 -4.42 23.18 5.86
N PHE A 43 -4.51 21.99 6.49
CA PHE A 43 -5.75 21.22 6.53
C PHE A 43 -6.85 21.93 7.34
N GLY A 44 -6.51 22.54 8.47
CA GLY A 44 -7.43 23.34 9.28
C GLY A 44 -7.93 24.59 8.54
N VAL A 45 -7.05 25.32 7.87
CA VAL A 45 -7.38 26.51 7.05
C VAL A 45 -8.23 26.12 5.84
N VAL A 46 -7.93 24.97 5.21
CA VAL A 46 -8.75 24.44 4.11
C VAL A 46 -10.15 24.06 4.64
N ILE A 47 -10.28 23.36 5.76
CA ILE A 47 -11.59 23.07 6.35
C ILE A 47 -12.35 24.35 6.71
N ALA A 48 -11.69 25.33 7.33
CA ALA A 48 -12.30 26.60 7.73
C ALA A 48 -12.74 27.44 6.51
N ALA A 49 -11.90 27.56 5.48
CA ALA A 49 -12.24 28.26 4.24
C ALA A 49 -13.43 27.60 3.50
N PHE A 50 -13.58 26.28 3.65
CA PHE A 50 -14.70 25.53 3.09
C PHE A 50 -16.00 25.64 3.90
N LEU A 51 -15.92 25.66 5.23
CA LEU A 51 -17.09 25.92 6.09
C LEU A 51 -17.70 27.31 5.85
N VAL A 52 -16.93 28.22 5.26
CA VAL A 52 -17.33 29.58 4.90
C VAL A 52 -17.75 29.70 3.42
N SER A 53 -17.42 28.74 2.55
CA SER A 53 -17.64 28.85 1.10
C SER A 53 -18.52 27.72 0.53
N ASP A 54 -19.72 28.08 0.07
CA ASP A 54 -20.70 27.16 -0.52
C ASP A 54 -20.31 26.62 -1.92
N THR A 55 -19.12 26.94 -2.48
CA THR A 55 -18.89 26.80 -3.94
C THR A 55 -17.58 26.13 -4.40
N ILE A 56 -16.71 25.56 -3.56
CA ILE A 56 -15.35 25.18 -4.04
C ILE A 56 -14.91 23.71 -3.80
N PRO A 57 -15.70 22.67 -4.09
CA PRO A 57 -15.35 21.25 -3.81
C PRO A 57 -14.05 20.71 -4.45
N HIS A 58 -13.56 21.31 -5.55
CA HIS A 58 -12.38 20.81 -6.29
C HIS A 58 -11.03 21.18 -5.65
N LEU A 59 -10.98 22.23 -4.82
CA LEU A 59 -9.75 22.71 -4.22
C LEU A 59 -9.30 21.81 -3.04
N PHE A 60 -10.26 21.19 -2.36
CA PHE A 60 -10.03 20.28 -1.24
C PHE A 60 -9.31 19.00 -1.70
N ILE A 61 -9.75 18.42 -2.83
CA ILE A 61 -9.19 17.16 -3.35
C ILE A 61 -7.77 17.37 -3.90
N CYS A 62 -7.52 18.47 -4.61
CA CYS A 62 -6.16 18.80 -5.07
C CYS A 62 -5.23 19.15 -3.90
N GLY A 63 -5.71 19.91 -2.91
CA GLY A 63 -4.94 20.24 -1.70
C GLY A 63 -4.63 18.99 -0.88
N PHE A 64 -5.60 18.09 -0.74
CA PHE A 64 -5.46 16.84 0.01
C PHE A 64 -4.56 15.82 -0.71
N MET A 65 -4.65 15.68 -2.04
CA MET A 65 -3.71 14.87 -2.81
C MET A 65 -2.28 15.43 -2.75
N GLY A 66 -2.13 16.75 -2.78
CA GLY A 66 -0.86 17.44 -2.54
C GLY A 66 -0.28 17.16 -1.14
N LEU A 67 -1.13 17.19 -0.12
CA LEU A 67 -0.80 16.85 1.27
C LEU A 67 -0.34 15.39 1.40
N LEU A 68 -1.06 14.46 0.77
CA LEU A 68 -0.73 13.03 0.73
C LEU A 68 0.61 12.76 0.03
N THR A 69 0.88 13.46 -1.07
CA THR A 69 2.19 13.39 -1.74
C THR A 69 3.31 13.95 -0.89
N MET A 70 3.10 15.06 -0.16
CA MET A 70 4.08 15.60 0.79
C MET A 70 4.34 14.64 1.95
N PHE A 71 3.30 14.07 2.54
CA PHE A 71 3.43 13.14 3.67
C PHE A 71 4.15 11.84 3.30
N PHE A 72 3.90 11.27 2.11
CA PHE A 72 4.61 10.08 1.67
C PHE A 72 6.08 10.34 1.34
N SER A 73 6.44 11.55 0.91
CA SER A 73 7.86 11.93 0.78
C SER A 73 8.54 12.20 2.12
N GLU A 74 7.82 12.69 3.13
CA GLU A 74 8.38 13.07 4.43
C GLU A 74 8.52 11.92 5.43
N ILE A 75 7.63 10.91 5.41
CA ILE A 75 7.76 9.68 6.22
C ILE A 75 9.11 8.97 5.93
N PHE A 76 9.67 9.16 4.74
CA PHE A 76 10.95 8.59 4.35
C PHE A 76 12.16 9.38 4.91
N ILE A 77 12.01 10.69 5.12
CA ILE A 77 13.10 11.55 5.63
C ILE A 77 13.28 11.35 7.14
N VAL A 78 12.21 11.05 7.88
CA VAL A 78 12.27 10.81 9.33
C VAL A 78 12.89 9.44 9.67
N SER A 79 12.81 8.43 8.78
CA SER A 79 13.49 7.16 9.01
C SER A 79 15.00 7.19 8.72
N GLN A 80 15.56 8.30 8.22
CA GLN A 80 16.99 8.46 7.93
C GLN A 80 17.81 9.12 9.05
N LEU A 81 17.18 9.50 10.17
CA LEU A 81 17.86 10.25 11.24
C LEU A 81 18.49 9.38 12.34
N PHE A 82 18.39 8.04 12.26
CA PHE A 82 19.09 7.13 13.18
C PHE A 82 19.97 6.12 12.42
N SER A 83 21.21 6.56 12.20
CA SER A 83 22.49 5.81 12.11
C SER A 83 23.31 6.11 10.85
N PRO A 84 24.65 6.27 10.99
CA PRO A 84 25.52 6.61 9.89
C PRO A 84 26.20 5.34 9.36
N LEU A 85 25.92 4.93 8.12
CA LEU A 85 26.96 4.57 7.15
C LEU A 85 26.37 4.09 5.83
N LYS A 86 26.69 4.89 4.81
CA LYS A 86 26.68 4.66 3.37
C LYS A 86 26.85 3.19 2.97
N SER A 87 25.89 2.65 2.22
CA SER A 87 26.08 2.31 0.79
C SER A 87 25.04 1.30 0.25
N LEU A 88 23.73 1.62 0.25
CA LEU A 88 22.77 1.06 -0.73
C LEU A 88 21.38 1.75 -0.76
N GLU A 89 21.13 2.77 0.06
CA GLU A 89 19.80 3.40 0.19
C GLU A 89 19.44 4.42 -0.91
N PHE A 90 20.30 4.58 -1.91
CA PHE A 90 20.07 5.50 -3.03
C PHE A 90 19.07 5.00 -4.08
N TYR A 91 18.57 3.76 -3.98
CA TYR A 91 17.76 3.15 -5.05
C TYR A 91 16.24 3.24 -4.90
N LEU A 92 15.69 3.66 -3.75
CA LEU A 92 14.23 3.69 -3.53
C LEU A 92 13.66 5.06 -3.12
N THR A 93 14.51 6.01 -2.73
CA THR A 93 14.13 7.40 -2.39
C THR A 93 13.66 8.23 -3.59
N GLY A 94 13.93 7.76 -4.82
CA GLY A 94 13.45 8.32 -6.08
C GLY A 94 12.02 7.90 -6.50
N LEU A 95 11.23 7.24 -5.65
CA LEU A 95 9.79 7.00 -5.89
C LEU A 95 8.91 8.25 -5.64
N SER A 96 9.51 9.43 -5.54
CA SER A 96 8.94 10.74 -5.17
C SER A 96 7.97 11.37 -6.19
N VAL A 97 7.43 10.58 -7.11
CA VAL A 97 6.05 10.78 -7.57
C VAL A 97 5.47 9.38 -7.65
N SER A 98 4.59 9.01 -6.70
CA SER A 98 4.12 7.63 -6.63
C SER A 98 3.55 7.23 -8.00
N LYS A 99 4.11 6.18 -8.61
CA LYS A 99 3.62 5.63 -9.89
C LYS A 99 2.12 5.35 -9.81
N PHE A 100 1.60 5.15 -8.60
CA PHE A 100 0.18 5.08 -8.28
C PHE A 100 -0.58 6.40 -8.48
N SER A 101 -0.04 7.54 -8.06
CA SER A 101 -0.61 8.88 -8.31
C SER A 101 -0.66 9.18 -9.81
N ILE A 102 0.41 8.84 -10.53
CA ILE A 102 0.49 9.00 -11.99
C ILE A 102 -0.50 8.05 -12.67
N ALA A 103 -0.55 6.78 -12.27
CA ALA A 103 -1.50 5.80 -12.82
C ALA A 103 -2.96 6.21 -12.52
N LEU A 104 -3.27 6.68 -11.32
CA LEU A 104 -4.59 7.19 -10.93
C LEU A 104 -4.95 8.43 -11.75
N ALA A 105 -4.01 9.37 -11.91
CA ALA A 105 -4.21 10.56 -12.74
C ALA A 105 -4.42 10.19 -14.23
N ILE A 106 -3.64 9.26 -14.78
CA ILE A 106 -3.82 8.73 -16.14
C ILE A 106 -5.19 8.08 -16.27
N VAL A 107 -5.59 7.21 -15.33
CA VAL A 107 -6.91 6.54 -15.37
C VAL A 107 -8.05 7.55 -15.31
N LEU A 108 -7.96 8.57 -14.44
CA LEU A 108 -8.96 9.63 -14.32
C LEU A 108 -9.04 10.49 -15.60
N THR A 109 -7.89 10.77 -16.21
CA THR A 109 -7.76 11.57 -17.44
C THR A 109 -8.28 10.80 -18.66
N VAL A 110 -7.86 9.54 -18.82
CA VAL A 110 -8.26 8.66 -19.93
C VAL A 110 -9.75 8.34 -19.89
N LYS A 111 -10.36 8.18 -18.71
CA LYS A 111 -11.80 7.92 -18.60
C LYS A 111 -12.68 9.18 -18.73
N HIS A 112 -12.11 10.37 -18.98
CA HIS A 112 -12.83 11.65 -18.95
C HIS A 112 -13.71 11.81 -17.71
N ILE A 113 -13.25 11.34 -16.55
CA ILE A 113 -14.03 11.38 -15.32
C ILE A 113 -13.97 12.81 -14.79
N LYS A 114 -15.01 13.58 -15.05
CA LYS A 114 -15.20 14.85 -14.36
C LYS A 114 -15.64 14.53 -12.93
N ILE A 115 -14.77 14.84 -11.96
CA ILE A 115 -15.08 14.74 -10.53
C ILE A 115 -16.36 15.57 -10.19
N SER A 116 -16.67 16.59 -10.99
CA SER A 116 -17.90 17.40 -10.87
C SER A 116 -19.18 16.59 -11.01
N ASP A 117 -19.16 15.49 -11.77
CA ASP A 117 -20.35 14.66 -12.02
C ASP A 117 -20.70 13.81 -10.79
N TYR A 118 -19.70 13.49 -9.96
CA TYR A 118 -19.91 12.83 -8.67
C TYR A 118 -20.44 13.79 -7.61
N ILE A 119 -20.01 15.06 -7.63
CA ILE A 119 -20.40 16.06 -6.64
C ILE A 119 -21.87 16.50 -6.79
N LYS A 120 -22.43 16.51 -8.01
CA LYS A 120 -23.81 16.99 -8.25
C LYS A 120 -24.92 15.99 -7.89
N LYS A 121 -24.63 14.71 -7.66
CA LYS A 121 -25.61 13.70 -7.24
C LYS A 121 -25.80 13.70 -5.71
N ASP A 122 -26.19 14.83 -5.14
CA ASP A 122 -26.70 14.92 -3.77
C ASP A 122 -28.15 14.43 -3.78
N GLY A 123 -28.37 13.13 -3.51
CA GLY A 123 -29.72 12.59 -3.62
C GLY A 123 -29.93 11.12 -3.27
N ALA A 124 -29.04 10.47 -2.51
CA ALA A 124 -29.43 9.21 -1.91
C ALA A 124 -30.37 9.54 -0.72
N SER A 125 -31.66 9.19 -0.85
CA SER A 125 -32.66 9.29 0.22
C SER A 125 -32.37 8.27 1.34
N MET A 126 -31.25 8.47 2.05
CA MET A 126 -30.85 7.62 3.16
C MET A 126 -31.60 8.00 4.43
N ASN A 127 -32.17 6.99 5.08
CA ASN A 127 -32.87 7.12 6.36
C ASN A 127 -31.94 7.76 7.42
N LYS A 128 -32.50 8.60 8.30
CA LYS A 128 -31.81 9.27 9.42
C LYS A 128 -30.98 8.28 10.26
N THR A 129 -31.53 7.11 10.56
CA THR A 129 -30.85 6.04 11.32
C THR A 129 -29.60 5.53 10.60
N LEU A 130 -29.63 5.41 9.28
CA LEU A 130 -28.50 4.94 8.49
C LEU A 130 -27.40 6.02 8.39
N LYS A 131 -27.78 7.29 8.23
CA LYS A 131 -26.82 8.42 8.28
C LYS A 131 -26.05 8.42 9.60
N ILE A 132 -26.75 8.26 10.73
CA ILE A 132 -26.14 8.20 12.07
C ILE A 132 -25.17 7.02 12.17
N LYS A 133 -25.59 5.82 11.75
CA LYS A 133 -24.73 4.62 11.78
C LYS A 133 -23.40 4.81 11.01
N ILE A 134 -23.44 5.41 9.82
CA ILE A 134 -22.24 5.63 9.01
C ILE A 134 -21.32 6.70 9.61
N ILE A 135 -21.89 7.78 10.19
CA ILE A 135 -21.10 8.81 10.91
C ILE A 135 -20.43 8.21 12.15
N VAL A 136 -21.17 7.45 12.95
CA VAL A 136 -20.62 6.77 14.14
C VAL A 136 -19.51 5.81 13.75
N TYR A 137 -19.69 5.02 12.69
CA TYR A 137 -18.64 4.16 12.15
C TYR A 137 -17.38 4.94 11.76
N ALA A 138 -17.53 6.08 11.08
CA ALA A 138 -16.40 6.92 10.67
C ALA A 138 -15.62 7.47 11.87
N LEU A 139 -16.32 7.91 12.92
CA LEU A 139 -15.73 8.40 14.16
C LEU A 139 -14.98 7.29 14.92
N ILE A 140 -15.63 6.14 15.11
CA ILE A 140 -15.00 4.97 15.74
C ILE A 140 -13.74 4.59 14.97
N SER A 141 -13.81 4.59 13.64
CA SER A 141 -12.68 4.26 12.78
C SER A 141 -11.55 5.27 12.89
N ALA A 142 -11.84 6.57 12.95
CA ALA A 142 -10.83 7.61 13.09
C ALA A 142 -10.09 7.51 14.44
N ILE A 143 -10.84 7.39 15.53
CA ILE A 143 -10.30 7.32 16.89
C ILE A 143 -9.48 6.04 17.06
N SER A 144 -10.06 4.89 16.67
CA SER A 144 -9.39 3.60 16.79
C SER A 144 -8.15 3.50 15.90
N PHE A 145 -8.17 4.02 14.68
CA PHE A 145 -6.99 4.04 13.81
C PHE A 145 -5.85 4.86 14.42
N SER A 146 -6.18 6.06 14.92
CA SER A 146 -5.23 6.97 15.57
C SER A 146 -4.54 6.33 16.77
N TYR A 147 -5.33 5.64 17.61
CA TYR A 147 -4.86 5.05 18.85
C TYR A 147 -4.20 3.67 18.68
N LEU A 148 -4.67 2.85 17.74
CA LEU A 148 -4.25 1.46 17.60
C LEU A 148 -3.23 1.23 16.47
N VAL A 149 -3.30 1.96 15.35
CA VAL A 149 -2.45 1.68 14.17
C VAL A 149 -1.22 2.59 14.10
N LEU A 150 -1.37 3.85 14.50
CA LEU A 150 -0.29 4.85 14.46
C LEU A 150 0.72 4.85 15.63
N PRO A 151 0.59 4.07 16.72
CA PRO A 151 1.72 3.83 17.61
C PRO A 151 2.93 3.28 16.83
N GLU A 152 4.13 3.73 17.18
CA GLU A 152 5.37 3.17 16.64
C GLU A 152 5.44 1.69 16.98
N ASN A 153 5.79 0.86 15.99
CA ASN A 153 5.83 -0.59 16.09
C ASN A 153 4.51 -1.22 16.58
N ALA A 154 3.38 -0.73 16.07
CA ALA A 154 2.08 -1.33 16.30
C ALA A 154 2.09 -2.83 15.90
N GLY A 155 1.82 -3.69 16.88
CA GLY A 155 1.74 -5.15 16.71
C GLY A 155 0.29 -5.61 16.86
N ILE A 156 -0.04 -6.17 18.03
CA ILE A 156 -1.39 -6.66 18.36
C ILE A 156 -2.50 -5.61 18.17
N SER A 157 -2.18 -4.33 18.34
CA SER A 157 -3.15 -3.25 18.19
C SER A 157 -3.71 -3.14 16.77
N VAL A 158 -2.94 -3.50 15.73
CA VAL A 158 -3.41 -3.53 14.34
C VAL A 158 -4.47 -4.62 14.14
N LEU A 159 -4.28 -5.79 14.75
CA LEU A 159 -5.26 -6.87 14.75
C LEU A 159 -6.55 -6.46 15.48
N ILE A 160 -6.42 -5.83 16.65
CA ILE A 160 -7.57 -5.32 17.42
C ILE A 160 -8.34 -4.28 16.60
N PHE A 161 -7.64 -3.39 15.89
CA PHE A 161 -8.27 -2.45 14.96
C PHE A 161 -9.03 -3.19 13.87
N ALA A 162 -8.44 -4.19 13.22
CA ALA A 162 -9.10 -4.95 12.16
C ALA A 162 -10.37 -5.69 12.68
N VAL A 163 -10.32 -6.28 13.87
CA VAL A 163 -11.48 -6.92 14.51
C VAL A 163 -12.56 -5.88 14.83
N LEU A 164 -12.19 -4.73 15.39
CA LEU A 164 -13.13 -3.64 15.68
C LEU A 164 -13.81 -3.14 14.39
N GLN A 165 -13.06 -3.03 13.30
CA GLN A 165 -13.59 -2.65 12.00
C GLN A 165 -14.55 -3.71 11.45
N PHE A 166 -14.21 -4.99 11.54
CA PHE A 166 -15.09 -6.08 11.12
C PHE A 166 -16.43 -6.05 11.87
N VAL A 167 -16.38 -5.90 13.20
CA VAL A 167 -17.58 -5.79 14.05
C VAL A 167 -18.39 -4.55 13.68
N SER A 168 -17.73 -3.39 13.50
CA SER A 168 -18.40 -2.15 13.16
C SER A 168 -19.08 -2.23 11.77
N LEU A 169 -18.41 -2.84 10.79
CA LEU A 169 -18.96 -3.11 9.47
C LEU A 169 -20.16 -4.06 9.52
N TRP A 170 -20.15 -5.08 10.38
CA TRP A 170 -21.27 -6.02 10.50
C TRP A 170 -22.62 -5.34 10.76
N PHE A 171 -22.62 -4.21 11.48
CA PHE A 171 -23.83 -3.43 11.79
C PHE A 171 -24.23 -2.41 10.70
N VAL A 172 -23.32 -2.09 9.79
CA VAL A 172 -23.46 -0.98 8.82
C VAL A 172 -23.52 -1.45 7.38
N VAL A 173 -22.97 -2.62 7.03
CA VAL A 173 -22.91 -3.11 5.65
C VAL A 173 -24.28 -3.68 5.21
N PRO A 174 -24.77 -3.35 3.99
CA PRO A 174 -26.08 -3.80 3.53
C PRO A 174 -26.14 -5.31 3.22
N ASN A 175 -25.04 -5.91 2.75
CA ASN A 175 -24.94 -7.32 2.44
C ASN A 175 -23.72 -7.95 3.13
N LYS A 176 -23.97 -8.82 4.11
CA LYS A 176 -22.94 -9.49 4.91
C LYS A 176 -21.99 -10.36 4.09
N LYS A 177 -22.42 -10.89 2.92
CA LYS A 177 -21.53 -11.67 2.04
C LYS A 177 -20.34 -10.87 1.53
N ARG A 178 -20.45 -9.55 1.46
CA ARG A 178 -19.34 -8.66 1.06
C ARG A 178 -18.18 -8.71 2.04
N LEU A 179 -18.44 -9.03 3.31
CA LEU A 179 -17.42 -9.12 4.37
C LEU A 179 -16.43 -10.29 4.17
N ILE A 180 -16.66 -11.19 3.21
CA ILE A 180 -15.68 -12.22 2.83
C ILE A 180 -14.35 -11.60 2.41
N LEU A 181 -14.37 -10.43 1.74
CA LEU A 181 -13.15 -9.69 1.35
C LEU A 181 -12.39 -9.08 2.54
N PHE A 182 -12.94 -9.18 3.75
CA PHE A 182 -12.27 -8.80 4.99
C PHE A 182 -11.34 -9.89 5.51
N ILE A 183 -11.50 -11.14 5.09
CA ILE A 183 -10.64 -12.27 5.53
C ILE A 183 -9.16 -12.00 5.21
N PRO A 184 -8.78 -11.60 3.97
CA PRO A 184 -7.41 -11.19 3.66
C PRO A 184 -6.89 -10.06 4.56
N ILE A 185 -7.73 -9.07 4.86
CA ILE A 185 -7.36 -7.92 5.72
C ILE A 185 -7.04 -8.40 7.14
N LEU A 186 -7.82 -9.36 7.67
CA LEU A 186 -7.54 -9.98 8.96
C LEU A 186 -6.21 -10.75 8.93
N ILE A 187 -5.96 -11.56 7.90
CA ILE A 187 -4.69 -12.29 7.76
C ILE A 187 -3.50 -11.32 7.75
N MET A 188 -3.60 -10.22 7.00
CA MET A 188 -2.55 -9.19 6.94
C MET A 188 -2.39 -8.45 8.28
N SER A 189 -3.46 -8.28 9.06
CA SER A 189 -3.37 -7.71 10.41
C SER A 189 -2.76 -8.68 11.43
N VAL A 190 -2.95 -9.99 11.25
CA VAL A 190 -2.28 -11.03 12.05
C VAL A 190 -0.78 -11.03 11.78
N ASN A 191 -0.34 -10.77 10.54
CA ASN A 191 1.09 -10.64 10.23
C ASN A 191 1.77 -9.58 11.12
N CYS A 192 1.16 -8.41 11.36
CA CYS A 192 1.73 -7.40 12.27
C CYS A 192 1.85 -7.87 13.72
N PHE A 193 1.01 -8.81 14.16
CA PHE A 193 1.05 -9.41 15.49
C PHE A 193 2.11 -10.52 15.59
N VAL A 194 2.25 -11.34 14.54
CA VAL A 194 3.13 -12.52 14.54
C VAL A 194 4.56 -12.19 14.13
N SER A 195 4.74 -11.37 13.10
CA SER A 195 6.02 -11.09 12.45
C SER A 195 6.48 -9.67 12.76
N ALA A 196 7.75 -9.50 13.09
CA ALA A 196 8.41 -8.21 13.28
C ALA A 196 8.95 -7.64 11.97
N ASN A 197 8.72 -8.32 10.83
CA ASN A 197 9.28 -7.93 9.54
C ASN A 197 8.63 -6.64 8.99
N PRO A 198 9.42 -5.57 8.75
CA PRO A 198 8.87 -4.30 8.26
C PRO A 198 8.40 -4.34 6.80
N ILE A 199 8.82 -5.32 6.01
CA ILE A 199 8.55 -5.37 4.55
C ILE A 199 7.05 -5.39 4.22
N TRP A 200 6.24 -5.98 5.09
CA TRP A 200 4.81 -6.16 4.89
C TRP A 200 3.99 -4.92 5.27
N LYS A 201 4.48 -4.05 6.15
CA LYS A 201 3.68 -2.96 6.75
C LYS A 201 3.05 -2.03 5.70
N VAL A 202 3.86 -1.51 4.78
CA VAL A 202 3.40 -0.55 3.76
C VAL A 202 2.51 -1.23 2.72
N SER A 203 2.93 -2.40 2.23
CA SER A 203 2.17 -3.15 1.23
C SER A 203 0.83 -3.62 1.79
N ASN A 204 0.78 -4.04 3.06
CA ASN A 204 -0.43 -4.45 3.74
C ASN A 204 -1.42 -3.30 3.88
N PHE A 205 -0.93 -2.10 4.21
CA PHE A 205 -1.76 -0.90 4.29
C PHE A 205 -2.41 -0.57 2.94
N ILE A 206 -1.61 -0.56 1.86
CA ILE A 206 -2.09 -0.25 0.50
C ILE A 206 -3.13 -1.28 0.02
N ILE A 207 -2.84 -2.57 0.17
CA ILE A 207 -3.74 -3.64 -0.27
C ILE A 207 -5.01 -3.66 0.57
N SER A 208 -4.94 -3.37 1.87
CA SER A 208 -6.13 -3.22 2.72
C SER A 208 -7.04 -2.11 2.22
N ILE A 209 -6.48 -0.93 1.86
CA ILE A 209 -7.25 0.17 1.27
C ILE A 209 -7.95 -0.26 -0.03
N LEU A 210 -7.24 -0.96 -0.92
CA LEU A 210 -7.79 -1.47 -2.18
C LEU A 210 -8.93 -2.48 -1.94
N LEU A 211 -8.77 -3.37 -0.96
CA LEU A 211 -9.77 -4.36 -0.58
C LEU A 211 -11.02 -3.70 0.03
N TYR A 212 -10.86 -2.71 0.90
CA TYR A 212 -11.98 -1.92 1.43
C TYR A 212 -12.76 -1.23 0.31
N SER A 213 -12.06 -0.68 -0.69
CA SER A 213 -12.71 -0.04 -1.83
C SER A 213 -13.34 -1.01 -2.81
N SER A 214 -12.81 -2.23 -2.96
CA SER A 214 -13.41 -3.25 -3.82
C SER A 214 -14.61 -3.95 -3.15
N MET A 215 -14.66 -4.01 -1.83
CA MET A 215 -15.66 -4.76 -1.04
C MET A 215 -17.12 -4.45 -1.38
N PHE A 216 -17.40 -3.23 -1.85
CA PHE A 216 -18.76 -2.81 -2.15
C PHE A 216 -19.00 -2.49 -3.63
N ILE A 217 -18.13 -2.96 -4.52
CA ILE A 217 -18.38 -2.96 -5.95
C ILE A 217 -19.27 -4.16 -6.27
N ASP A 218 -20.44 -3.93 -6.87
CA ASP A 218 -21.26 -5.02 -7.39
C ASP A 218 -20.58 -5.62 -8.63
N PHE A 219 -19.91 -6.75 -8.43
CA PHE A 219 -19.27 -7.49 -9.49
C PHE A 219 -20.29 -8.39 -10.20
N GLU A 220 -20.78 -7.95 -11.35
CA GLU A 220 -21.42 -8.88 -12.28
C GLU A 220 -20.31 -9.67 -12.99
N ILE A 221 -20.24 -10.98 -12.72
CA ILE A 221 -19.23 -11.93 -13.26
C ILE A 221 -19.08 -11.85 -14.79
N LYS A 222 -20.10 -11.35 -15.50
CA LYS A 222 -20.15 -11.18 -16.97
C LYS A 222 -19.58 -9.86 -17.51
N THR A 223 -19.23 -8.89 -16.67
CA THR A 223 -18.75 -7.57 -17.12
C THR A 223 -17.28 -7.60 -17.57
N ASP A 224 -16.95 -6.66 -18.47
CA ASP A 224 -15.65 -6.52 -19.10
C ASP A 224 -14.56 -6.35 -18.02
N SER A 225 -13.70 -7.36 -17.89
CA SER A 225 -12.75 -7.56 -16.80
C SER A 225 -11.87 -6.37 -16.41
N PHE A 226 -11.44 -5.56 -17.39
CA PHE A 226 -10.61 -4.38 -17.15
C PHE A 226 -11.40 -3.19 -16.61
N ALA A 227 -12.72 -3.15 -16.85
CA ALA A 227 -13.59 -2.14 -16.28
C ALA A 227 -13.62 -2.25 -14.76
N PHE A 228 -13.52 -3.47 -14.20
CA PHE A 228 -13.48 -3.70 -12.76
C PHE A 228 -12.28 -3.04 -12.08
N ILE A 229 -11.06 -3.24 -12.61
CA ILE A 229 -9.85 -2.57 -12.09
C ILE A 229 -10.05 -1.05 -12.15
N GLY A 230 -10.52 -0.54 -13.29
CA GLY A 230 -10.85 0.87 -13.43
C GLY A 230 -11.91 1.34 -12.42
N ASN A 231 -12.86 0.49 -12.03
CA ASN A 231 -13.90 0.81 -11.06
C ASN A 231 -13.37 0.85 -9.62
N ILE A 232 -12.38 0.04 -9.27
CA ILE A 232 -11.67 0.15 -7.98
C ILE A 232 -11.05 1.54 -7.86
N PHE A 233 -10.33 1.98 -8.89
CA PHE A 233 -9.71 3.31 -8.90
C PHE A 233 -10.72 4.45 -8.89
N THR A 234 -11.82 4.35 -9.64
CA THR A 234 -12.87 5.38 -9.57
C THR A 234 -13.51 5.45 -8.19
N ARG A 235 -13.65 4.31 -7.50
CA ARG A 235 -14.27 4.23 -6.18
C ARG A 235 -13.36 4.74 -5.06
N LEU A 236 -12.05 4.50 -5.19
CA LEU A 236 -11.04 5.16 -4.37
C LEU A 236 -11.17 6.69 -4.50
N ALA A 237 -11.14 7.22 -5.73
CA ALA A 237 -11.27 8.65 -5.98
C ALA A 237 -12.63 9.21 -5.49
N ALA A 238 -13.72 8.47 -5.70
CA ALA A 238 -15.05 8.85 -5.25
C ALA A 238 -15.21 8.81 -3.72
N SER A 239 -14.34 8.11 -2.98
CA SER A 239 -14.38 8.13 -1.51
C SER A 239 -13.80 9.44 -0.98
N PHE A 240 -12.74 9.95 -1.62
CA PHE A 240 -12.15 11.25 -1.29
C PHE A 240 -13.05 12.44 -1.59
N SER A 241 -13.88 12.36 -2.65
CA SER A 241 -14.82 13.44 -2.99
C SER A 241 -15.96 13.61 -1.99
N ARG A 242 -16.12 12.68 -1.03
CA ARG A 242 -17.24 12.63 -0.07
C ARG A 242 -16.86 13.10 1.34
N PHE A 243 -15.64 13.59 1.55
CA PHE A 243 -15.11 13.96 2.87
C PHE A 243 -15.93 15.05 3.58
N LEU A 244 -16.62 15.91 2.84
CA LEU A 244 -17.41 17.01 3.40
C LEU A 244 -18.84 16.61 3.82
N LEU A 245 -19.34 15.48 3.32
CA LEU A 245 -20.73 15.05 3.58
C LEU A 245 -21.03 14.73 5.06
N PRO A 246 -20.14 14.09 5.85
CA PRO A 246 -20.39 13.84 7.26
C PRO A 246 -20.69 15.12 8.03
N PHE A 247 -19.98 16.20 7.72
CA PHE A 247 -20.16 17.51 8.37
C PHE A 247 -21.50 18.14 7.97
N LYS A 248 -21.86 18.08 6.68
CA LYS A 248 -23.17 18.54 6.18
C LYS A 248 -24.31 17.77 6.85
N TRP A 249 -24.21 16.44 6.94
CA TRP A 249 -25.21 15.61 7.62
C TRP A 249 -25.30 15.88 9.12
N ALA A 250 -24.17 16.11 9.80
CA ALA A 250 -24.17 16.47 11.21
C ALA A 250 -24.90 17.80 11.47
N LEU A 251 -24.74 18.78 10.59
CA LEU A 251 -25.48 20.06 10.62
C LEU A 251 -26.97 19.87 10.32
N GLU A 252 -27.33 19.07 9.31
CA GLU A 252 -28.73 18.77 8.94
C GLU A 252 -29.49 18.03 10.05
N LEU A 253 -28.84 17.11 10.77
CA LEU A 253 -29.44 16.34 11.87
C LEU A 253 -29.87 17.23 13.06
N ASN A 254 -29.30 18.44 13.17
CA ASN A 254 -29.52 19.42 14.22
C ASN A 254 -30.01 20.77 13.64
N SER A 255 -30.95 20.73 12.69
CA SER A 255 -31.44 21.89 11.93
C SER A 255 -31.88 23.09 12.79
N GLU A 256 -32.38 22.87 14.00
CA GLU A 256 -32.76 23.93 14.95
C GLU A 256 -31.55 24.67 15.55
N LYS A 257 -30.40 23.99 15.72
CA LYS A 257 -29.18 24.54 16.36
C LYS A 257 -28.05 24.84 15.38
N ALA A 258 -28.18 24.45 14.11
CA ALA A 258 -27.20 24.70 13.04
C ALA A 258 -26.70 26.17 12.93
N PRO A 259 -27.56 27.22 12.97
CA PRO A 259 -27.09 28.60 12.91
C PRO A 259 -26.29 29.00 14.16
N THR A 260 -26.64 28.46 15.33
CA THR A 260 -25.93 28.70 16.59
C THR A 260 -24.55 28.03 16.58
N ILE A 261 -24.46 26.78 16.11
CA ILE A 261 -23.19 26.05 15.98
C ILE A 261 -22.25 26.77 15.01
N LYS A 262 -22.75 27.28 13.88
CA LYS A 262 -21.95 28.06 12.92
C LYS A 262 -21.40 29.34 13.55
N ARG A 263 -22.20 30.05 14.35
CA ARG A 263 -21.75 31.25 15.09
C ARG A 263 -20.70 30.93 16.14
N ILE A 264 -20.87 29.85 16.91
CA ILE A 264 -19.89 29.41 17.91
C ILE A 264 -18.56 29.04 17.24
N ALA A 265 -18.59 28.33 16.11
CA ALA A 265 -17.37 27.97 15.38
C ALA A 265 -16.61 29.20 14.87
N ILE A 266 -17.32 30.17 14.25
CA ILE A 266 -16.71 31.43 13.80
C ILE A 266 -16.13 32.22 14.99
N ALA A 267 -16.86 32.26 16.11
CA ALA A 267 -16.39 32.91 17.33
C ALA A 267 -15.13 32.25 17.88
N LEU A 268 -15.04 30.92 17.89
CA LEU A 268 -13.86 30.17 18.33
C LEU A 268 -12.64 30.45 17.45
N VAL A 269 -12.83 30.47 16.12
CA VAL A 269 -11.77 30.71 15.12
C VAL A 269 -11.19 32.11 15.25
N ILE A 270 -11.99 33.10 15.67
CA ILE A 270 -11.51 34.46 15.92
C ILE A 270 -10.90 34.56 17.32
N ALA A 271 -11.58 34.03 18.34
CA ALA A 271 -11.20 34.19 19.74
C ALA A 271 -9.88 33.47 20.10
N ILE A 272 -9.66 32.25 19.60
CA ILE A 272 -8.47 31.46 19.97
C ILE A 272 -7.18 32.12 19.47
N PRO A 273 -7.02 32.50 18.19
CA PRO A 273 -5.81 33.18 17.72
C PRO A 273 -5.61 34.54 18.41
N SER A 274 -6.68 35.31 18.60
CA SER A 274 -6.60 36.58 19.33
C SER A 274 -6.12 36.39 20.76
N ALA A 275 -6.64 35.38 21.48
CA ALA A 275 -6.22 35.05 22.83
C ALA A 275 -4.75 34.61 22.89
N ILE A 276 -4.28 33.80 21.94
CA ILE A 276 -2.87 33.38 21.86
C ILE A 276 -1.96 34.60 21.68
N ILE A 277 -2.28 35.49 20.74
CA ILE A 277 -1.50 36.72 20.49
C ILE A 277 -1.46 37.59 21.75
N LEU A 278 -2.60 37.78 22.42
CA LEU A 278 -2.70 38.52 23.67
C LEU A 278 -1.85 37.90 24.78
N ILE A 279 -1.94 36.59 24.98
CA ILE A 279 -1.15 35.87 26.00
C ILE A 279 0.35 36.04 25.73
N LEU A 280 0.80 35.93 24.47
CA LEU A 280 2.21 36.12 24.10
C LEU A 280 2.69 37.56 24.38
N VAL A 281 1.90 38.57 24.00
CA VAL A 281 2.24 39.99 24.24
C VAL A 281 2.29 40.28 25.74
N LEU A 282 1.32 39.78 26.52
CA LEU A 282 1.26 39.98 27.97
C LEU A 282 2.39 39.23 28.69
N SER A 283 2.76 38.03 28.22
CA SER A 283 3.89 37.26 28.75
C SER A 283 5.23 37.97 28.52
N ASN A 284 5.37 38.74 27.44
CA ASN A 284 6.56 39.57 27.22
C ASN A 284 6.55 40.87 28.04
N ALA A 285 5.38 41.36 28.42
CA ALA A 285 5.24 42.63 29.13
C ALA A 285 5.41 42.51 30.66
N ASP A 286 5.12 41.34 31.24
CA ASP A 286 5.16 41.13 32.69
C ASP A 286 5.80 39.78 33.08
N MET A 287 6.83 39.84 33.93
CA MET A 287 7.61 38.68 34.36
C MET A 287 6.82 37.71 35.26
N VAL A 288 5.92 38.21 36.12
CA VAL A 288 5.09 37.38 37.01
C VAL A 288 4.00 36.68 36.20
N PHE A 289 3.43 37.36 35.21
CA PHE A 289 2.49 36.77 34.26
C PHE A 289 3.18 35.66 33.46
N SER A 290 4.37 35.92 32.92
CA SER A 290 5.19 34.95 32.18
C SER A 290 5.39 33.64 32.94
N LEU A 291 5.87 33.71 34.20
CA LEU A 291 6.14 32.55 35.04
C LEU A 291 4.88 31.69 35.32
N LYS A 292 3.71 32.33 35.42
CA LYS A 292 2.44 31.59 35.60
C LYS A 292 1.92 31.02 34.28
N THR A 293 2.08 31.74 33.18
CA THR A 293 1.65 31.28 31.85
C THR A 293 2.53 30.18 31.27
N GLU A 294 3.80 30.10 31.66
CA GLU A 294 4.73 29.07 31.20
C GLU A 294 4.23 27.65 31.51
N SER A 295 3.64 27.44 32.69
CA SER A 295 3.01 26.17 33.05
C SER A 295 1.79 25.82 32.18
N VAL A 296 0.92 26.81 31.89
CA VAL A 296 -0.28 26.64 31.06
C VAL A 296 0.08 26.41 29.60
N VAL A 297 1.09 27.12 29.10
CA VAL A 297 1.66 26.94 27.76
C VAL A 297 2.36 25.59 27.65
N GLY A 298 3.04 25.12 28.69
CA GLY A 298 3.61 23.76 28.76
C GLY A 298 2.54 22.68 28.63
N TYR A 299 1.45 22.74 29.40
CA TYR A 299 0.32 21.82 29.26
C TYR A 299 -0.35 21.88 27.87
N LEU A 300 -0.45 23.08 27.28
CA LEU A 300 -0.95 23.25 25.91
C LEU A 300 0.02 22.67 24.88
N ALA A 301 1.34 22.83 25.06
CA ALA A 301 2.37 22.28 24.19
C ALA A 301 2.38 20.75 24.24
N ASP A 302 2.21 20.16 25.43
CA ASP A 302 2.06 18.71 25.60
C ASP A 302 0.76 18.20 24.97
N PHE A 303 -0.33 18.98 25.05
CA PHE A 303 -1.61 18.67 24.38
C PHE A 303 -1.53 18.81 22.86
N ILE A 304 -0.77 19.79 22.36
CA ILE A 304 -0.44 20.06 20.96
C ILE A 304 0.88 19.34 20.61
N ASN A 305 1.08 18.13 21.14
CA ASN A 305 2.21 17.32 20.73
C ASN A 305 2.10 17.06 19.21
N PRO A 306 3.09 17.48 18.39
CA PRO A 306 3.03 17.33 16.94
C PRO A 306 2.75 15.90 16.49
N ASN A 307 3.28 14.90 17.21
CA ASN A 307 3.02 13.49 16.96
C ASN A 307 1.56 13.12 17.26
N ALA A 308 0.98 13.65 18.33
CA ALA A 308 -0.42 13.39 18.67
C ALA A 308 -1.37 14.04 17.64
N LEU A 309 -1.09 15.28 17.23
CA LEU A 309 -1.86 15.98 16.20
C LEU A 309 -1.78 15.28 14.85
N PHE A 310 -0.58 14.85 14.44
CA PHE A 310 -0.40 14.04 13.24
C PHE A 310 -1.25 12.77 13.28
N LYS A 311 -1.25 12.06 14.42
CA LYS A 311 -2.06 10.85 14.61
C LYS A 311 -3.56 11.11 14.53
N ILE A 312 -4.03 12.19 15.14
CA ILE A 312 -5.45 12.56 15.12
C ILE A 312 -5.88 12.92 13.70
N MET A 313 -5.10 13.76 13.01
CA MET A 313 -5.39 14.16 11.64
C MET A 313 -5.45 12.97 10.69
N PHE A 314 -4.46 12.09 10.75
CA PHE A 314 -4.40 10.93 9.87
C PHE A 314 -5.52 9.93 10.20
N GLY A 315 -5.88 9.78 11.48
CA GLY A 315 -7.08 9.07 11.90
C GLY A 315 -8.35 9.66 11.29
N ILE A 316 -8.55 10.97 11.35
CA ILE A 316 -9.70 11.66 10.73
C ILE A 316 -9.76 11.37 9.23
N VAL A 317 -8.62 11.47 8.54
CA VAL A 317 -8.52 11.17 7.11
C VAL A 317 -8.96 9.74 6.79
N VAL A 318 -8.49 8.76 7.55
CA VAL A 318 -8.89 7.35 7.37
C VAL A 318 -10.38 7.16 7.68
N GLY A 319 -10.90 7.78 8.74
CA GLY A 319 -12.33 7.73 9.07
C GLY A 319 -13.21 8.32 7.96
N LEU A 320 -12.82 9.46 7.38
CA LEU A 320 -13.52 10.09 6.26
C LEU A 320 -13.42 9.25 4.97
N PHE A 321 -12.28 8.59 4.74
CA PHE A 321 -12.12 7.65 3.63
C PHE A 321 -13.06 6.45 3.77
N LEU A 322 -13.10 5.84 4.96
CA LEU A 322 -13.99 4.71 5.24
C LEU A 322 -15.47 5.11 5.18
N PHE A 323 -15.81 6.33 5.62
CA PHE A 323 -17.14 6.93 5.39
C PHE A 323 -17.48 6.98 3.90
N GLY A 324 -16.58 7.52 3.07
CA GLY A 324 -16.81 7.65 1.62
C GLY A 324 -17.09 6.31 0.95
N ASN A 325 -16.37 5.26 1.34
CA ASN A 325 -16.57 3.91 0.82
C ASN A 325 -17.97 3.35 1.14
N LEU A 326 -18.45 3.57 2.36
CA LEU A 326 -19.79 3.16 2.79
C LEU A 326 -20.88 4.01 2.15
N TYR A 327 -20.70 5.33 2.09
CA TYR A 327 -21.65 6.22 1.41
C TYR A 327 -21.87 5.76 -0.04
N ASN A 328 -20.79 5.54 -0.79
CA ASN A 328 -20.86 5.08 -2.17
C ASN A 328 -21.53 3.71 -2.28
N ALA A 329 -21.36 2.82 -1.29
CA ALA A 329 -22.02 1.51 -1.27
C ALA A 329 -23.56 1.58 -1.17
N TYR A 330 -24.09 2.68 -0.63
CA TYR A 330 -25.53 2.91 -0.47
C TYR A 330 -26.10 3.88 -1.51
N ALA A 331 -25.29 4.80 -2.01
CA ALA A 331 -25.70 5.83 -2.97
C ALA A 331 -25.79 5.31 -4.42
N GLU A 332 -25.10 4.22 -4.76
CA GLU A 332 -25.15 3.65 -6.10
C GLU A 332 -26.44 2.87 -6.35
N LYS A 333 -27.35 3.46 -7.15
CA LYS A 333 -28.43 2.73 -7.85
C LYS A 333 -28.52 3.00 -9.36
N ASP A 334 -27.65 3.83 -9.94
CA ASP A 334 -27.65 4.07 -11.39
C ASP A 334 -26.61 3.20 -12.09
N LYS A 335 -27.08 2.12 -12.73
CA LYS A 335 -26.30 1.40 -13.73
C LYS A 335 -26.23 2.24 -15.01
N GLU A 336 -25.23 3.11 -15.12
CA GLU A 336 -24.78 3.51 -16.45
C GLU A 336 -24.10 2.28 -17.09
N LYS A 337 -24.86 1.55 -17.90
CA LYS A 337 -24.30 0.62 -18.88
C LYS A 337 -23.49 1.43 -19.88
N ARG A 338 -22.22 1.65 -19.60
CA ARG A 338 -21.28 2.07 -20.64
C ARG A 338 -20.95 0.85 -21.46
N GLU A 339 -21.45 0.84 -22.69
CA GLU A 339 -21.02 -0.12 -23.70
C GLU A 339 -19.51 0.03 -23.88
N ALA A 340 -18.77 -1.00 -23.47
CA ALA A 340 -17.36 -1.08 -23.80
C ALA A 340 -17.26 -1.15 -25.32
N ARG A 341 -16.57 -0.19 -25.96
CA ARG A 341 -16.24 -0.32 -27.37
C ARG A 341 -15.42 -1.59 -27.54
N HIS A 342 -15.99 -2.58 -28.20
CA HIS A 342 -15.27 -3.75 -28.62
C HIS A 342 -14.41 -3.37 -29.82
N PHE A 343 -13.11 -3.26 -29.59
CA PHE A 343 -12.15 -3.22 -30.67
C PHE A 343 -11.92 -4.66 -31.12
N ASN A 344 -12.33 -4.99 -32.33
CA ASN A 344 -12.08 -6.31 -32.91
C ASN A 344 -10.71 -6.25 -33.62
N GLY A 345 -9.81 -7.15 -33.25
CA GLY A 345 -8.49 -7.23 -33.87
C GLY A 345 -8.53 -8.07 -35.14
N ASP A 346 -7.72 -7.70 -36.15
CA ASP A 346 -7.59 -8.49 -37.37
C ASP A 346 -6.87 -9.83 -37.07
N LEU A 347 -7.56 -10.94 -37.34
CA LEU A 347 -7.06 -12.30 -37.11
C LEU A 347 -5.77 -12.59 -37.88
N ILE A 348 -5.61 -12.04 -39.09
CA ILE A 348 -4.42 -12.29 -39.91
C ILE A 348 -3.21 -11.62 -39.26
N ILE A 349 -3.35 -10.35 -38.86
CA ILE A 349 -2.29 -9.59 -38.17
C ILE A 349 -1.90 -10.29 -36.86
N ILE A 350 -2.89 -10.72 -36.07
CA ILE A 350 -2.66 -11.45 -34.81
C ILE A 350 -1.90 -12.75 -35.04
N ASN A 351 -2.31 -13.54 -36.05
CA ASN A 351 -1.65 -14.82 -36.33
C ASN A 351 -0.22 -14.64 -36.84
N ILE A 352 0.02 -13.66 -37.72
CA ILE A 352 1.38 -13.34 -38.19
C ILE A 352 2.27 -12.93 -37.01
N LEU A 353 1.77 -12.07 -36.12
CA LEU A 353 2.48 -11.66 -34.92
C LEU A 353 2.83 -12.86 -34.03
N LEU A 354 1.85 -13.73 -33.75
CA LEU A 354 2.06 -14.92 -32.91
C LEU A 354 3.09 -15.87 -33.53
N VAL A 355 3.02 -16.13 -34.84
CA VAL A 355 3.99 -16.99 -35.53
C VAL A 355 5.40 -16.40 -35.43
N THR A 356 5.56 -15.10 -35.67
CA THR A 356 6.87 -14.43 -35.54
C THR A 356 7.45 -14.58 -34.14
N ILE A 357 6.66 -14.33 -33.10
CA ILE A 357 7.08 -14.49 -31.70
C ILE A 357 7.47 -15.94 -31.41
N LEU A 358 6.65 -16.89 -31.87
CA LEU A 358 6.88 -18.32 -31.65
C LEU A 358 8.14 -18.83 -32.34
N VAL A 359 8.46 -18.36 -33.55
CA VAL A 359 9.72 -18.72 -34.24
C VAL A 359 10.91 -18.25 -33.42
N VAL A 360 10.91 -16.99 -32.97
CA VAL A 360 11.99 -16.44 -32.14
C VAL A 360 12.13 -17.21 -30.83
N TYR A 361 11.03 -17.49 -30.14
CA TYR A 361 11.08 -18.24 -28.88
C TYR A 361 11.50 -19.69 -29.07
N THR A 362 11.11 -20.34 -30.17
CA THR A 362 11.54 -21.72 -30.48
C THR A 362 13.05 -21.74 -30.66
N LEU A 363 13.60 -20.83 -31.47
CA LEU A 363 15.05 -20.70 -31.67
C LEU A 363 15.76 -20.44 -30.34
N PHE A 364 15.24 -19.51 -29.54
CA PHE A 364 15.81 -19.17 -28.25
C PHE A 364 15.80 -20.36 -27.27
N VAL A 365 14.70 -21.12 -27.20
CA VAL A 365 14.58 -22.30 -26.35
C VAL A 365 15.54 -23.40 -26.80
N VAL A 366 15.69 -23.66 -28.11
CA VAL A 366 16.66 -24.63 -28.64
C VAL A 366 18.09 -24.27 -28.23
N ILE A 367 18.45 -22.98 -28.33
CA ILE A 367 19.76 -22.48 -27.87
C ILE A 367 19.89 -22.71 -26.36
N GLN A 368 18.89 -22.32 -25.57
CA GLN A 368 18.93 -22.49 -24.11
C GLN A 368 19.08 -23.95 -23.68
N PHE A 369 18.36 -24.89 -24.30
CA PHE A 369 18.44 -26.31 -23.95
C PHE A 369 19.85 -26.88 -24.17
N THR A 370 20.51 -26.45 -25.25
CA THR A 370 21.88 -26.87 -25.59
C THR A 370 22.88 -26.47 -24.50
N TYR A 371 22.73 -25.30 -23.89
CA TYR A 371 23.67 -24.83 -22.85
C TYR A 371 23.27 -25.24 -21.43
N LEU A 372 21.97 -25.30 -21.12
CA LEU A 372 21.49 -25.53 -19.76
C LEU A 372 21.48 -27.02 -19.38
N PHE A 373 21.26 -27.92 -20.34
CA PHE A 373 21.09 -29.36 -20.06
C PHE A 373 22.18 -30.26 -20.66
N ALA A 374 22.91 -29.81 -21.69
CA ALA A 374 23.93 -30.65 -22.31
C ALA A 374 25.28 -30.67 -21.57
N GLY A 375 25.42 -29.93 -20.46
CA GLY A 375 26.64 -29.91 -19.65
C GLY A 375 27.88 -29.45 -20.41
N THR A 376 27.70 -28.72 -21.52
CA THR A 376 28.82 -28.17 -22.30
C THR A 376 29.48 -27.04 -21.51
N THR A 377 30.79 -26.88 -21.69
CA THR A 377 31.54 -25.76 -21.10
C THR A 377 30.86 -24.45 -21.50
N LEU A 378 30.51 -23.61 -20.52
CA LEU A 378 29.92 -22.31 -20.82
C LEU A 378 30.84 -21.54 -21.79
N PRO A 379 30.28 -20.82 -22.77
CA PRO A 379 31.07 -19.89 -23.58
C PRO A 379 31.84 -18.93 -22.67
N ASP A 380 33.09 -18.66 -23.03
CA ASP A 380 33.97 -17.68 -22.36
C ASP A 380 34.36 -18.00 -20.91
N GLY A 381 34.22 -19.24 -20.44
CA GLY A 381 34.65 -19.63 -19.09
C GLY A 381 33.76 -19.06 -17.97
N LEU A 382 32.54 -18.63 -18.31
CA LEU A 382 31.56 -18.15 -17.33
C LEU A 382 31.26 -19.24 -16.29
N THR A 383 31.15 -18.83 -15.03
CA THR A 383 30.61 -19.72 -14.00
C THR A 383 29.10 -19.89 -14.18
N TYR A 384 28.55 -21.03 -13.76
CA TYR A 384 27.10 -21.27 -13.80
C TYR A 384 26.32 -20.19 -13.04
N THR A 385 26.90 -19.64 -11.97
CA THR A 385 26.35 -18.55 -11.17
C THR A 385 26.27 -17.23 -11.96
N GLU A 386 27.29 -16.88 -12.75
CA GLU A 386 27.28 -15.69 -13.61
C GLU A 386 26.27 -15.80 -14.75
N TYR A 387 26.14 -16.99 -15.32
CA TYR A 387 25.13 -17.27 -16.34
C TYR A 387 23.70 -17.22 -15.79
N ALA A 388 23.49 -17.69 -14.55
CA ALA A 388 22.19 -17.63 -13.88
C ALA A 388 21.75 -16.19 -13.56
N ARG A 389 22.70 -15.28 -13.28
CA ARG A 389 22.43 -13.87 -12.96
C ARG A 389 22.05 -13.03 -14.20
N LYS A 390 22.59 -13.34 -15.39
CA LYS A 390 22.28 -12.61 -16.64
C LYS A 390 21.03 -13.18 -17.33
N GLY A 391 20.08 -12.33 -17.69
CA GLY A 391 18.90 -12.73 -18.45
C GLY A 391 17.72 -13.24 -17.61
N PHE A 392 17.88 -13.44 -16.30
CA PHE A 392 16.82 -13.95 -15.44
C PHE A 392 15.61 -13.01 -15.37
N PHE A 393 15.86 -11.71 -15.07
CA PHE A 393 14.79 -10.73 -14.96
C PHE A 393 14.14 -10.43 -16.31
N GLU A 394 14.90 -10.55 -17.40
CA GLU A 394 14.41 -10.43 -18.76
C GLU A 394 13.45 -11.59 -19.10
N LEU A 395 13.80 -12.83 -18.71
CA LEU A 395 12.92 -14.00 -18.87
C LEU A 395 11.66 -13.87 -18.04
N LEU A 396 11.77 -13.42 -16.78
CA LEU A 396 10.62 -13.15 -15.90
C LEU A 396 9.72 -12.03 -16.45
N THR A 397 10.31 -10.99 -17.02
CA THR A 397 9.51 -9.92 -17.67
C THR A 397 8.78 -10.47 -18.89
N LEU A 398 9.45 -11.33 -19.66
CA LEU A 398 8.93 -11.93 -20.88
C LEU A 398 7.76 -12.90 -20.61
N THR A 399 7.79 -13.68 -19.53
CA THR A 399 6.65 -14.54 -19.13
C THR A 399 5.40 -13.69 -18.84
N GLY A 400 5.55 -12.59 -18.11
CA GLY A 400 4.48 -11.62 -17.87
C GLY A 400 3.94 -10.99 -19.16
N VAL A 401 4.82 -10.60 -20.08
CA VAL A 401 4.43 -10.06 -21.40
C VAL A 401 3.63 -11.10 -22.21
N ASN A 402 4.05 -12.37 -22.20
CA ASN A 402 3.35 -13.44 -22.92
C ASN A 402 1.93 -13.66 -22.39
N ILE A 403 1.74 -13.64 -21.07
CA ILE A 403 0.41 -13.70 -20.46
C ILE A 403 -0.44 -12.52 -20.96
N ALA A 404 0.09 -11.30 -20.94
CA ALA A 404 -0.62 -10.11 -21.40
C ALA A 404 -1.00 -10.19 -22.89
N ILE A 405 -0.11 -10.70 -23.75
CA ILE A 405 -0.36 -10.94 -25.17
C ILE A 405 -1.51 -11.94 -25.33
N ILE A 406 -1.44 -13.09 -24.66
CA ILE A 406 -2.48 -14.13 -24.75
C ILE A 406 -3.84 -13.58 -24.32
N LEU A 407 -3.90 -12.87 -23.19
CA LEU A 407 -5.15 -12.27 -22.70
C LEU A 407 -5.72 -11.24 -23.68
N THR A 408 -4.86 -10.44 -24.29
CA THR A 408 -5.25 -9.44 -25.30
C THR A 408 -5.78 -10.12 -26.55
N VAL A 409 -5.07 -11.13 -27.07
CA VAL A 409 -5.49 -11.90 -28.24
C VAL A 409 -6.83 -12.59 -28.01
N VAL A 410 -7.02 -13.27 -26.88
CA VAL A 410 -8.30 -13.93 -26.57
C VAL A 410 -9.45 -12.91 -26.46
N LYS A 411 -9.18 -11.70 -25.95
CA LYS A 411 -10.17 -10.63 -25.90
C LYS A 411 -10.54 -10.11 -27.31
N LEU A 412 -9.54 -9.81 -28.13
CA LEU A 412 -9.72 -9.27 -29.49
C LEU A 412 -10.38 -10.26 -30.46
N THR A 413 -10.20 -11.57 -30.21
CA THR A 413 -10.71 -12.64 -31.08
C THR A 413 -12.07 -13.20 -30.66
N LYS A 414 -12.66 -12.67 -29.57
CA LYS A 414 -13.92 -13.15 -28.98
C LYS A 414 -15.13 -13.11 -29.93
N ALA A 415 -15.13 -12.18 -30.89
CA ALA A 415 -16.22 -11.98 -31.85
C ALA A 415 -16.12 -12.86 -33.10
N TYR A 416 -15.01 -13.58 -33.28
CA TYR A 416 -14.74 -14.36 -34.49
C TYR A 416 -15.11 -15.84 -34.33
N GLY A 417 -15.28 -16.52 -35.46
CA GLY A 417 -15.48 -17.97 -35.56
C GLY A 417 -14.76 -18.54 -36.80
N GLY A 418 -14.63 -19.86 -36.89
CA GLY A 418 -14.04 -20.55 -38.05
C GLY A 418 -12.59 -21.02 -37.87
N LYS A 419 -11.99 -21.51 -38.96
CA LYS A 419 -10.66 -22.18 -38.97
C LYS A 419 -9.52 -21.27 -38.52
N TRP A 420 -9.55 -19.99 -38.89
CA TRP A 420 -8.51 -19.01 -38.52
C TRP A 420 -8.44 -18.77 -37.01
N LEU A 421 -9.58 -18.78 -36.31
CA LEU A 421 -9.64 -18.70 -34.85
C LEU A 421 -9.04 -19.96 -34.19
N GLN A 422 -9.29 -21.14 -34.78
CA GLN A 422 -8.69 -22.38 -34.27
C GLN A 422 -7.17 -22.33 -34.39
N CYS A 423 -6.64 -21.80 -35.50
CA CYS A 423 -5.21 -21.54 -35.68
C CYS A 423 -4.69 -20.60 -34.58
N THR A 424 -5.35 -19.46 -34.33
CA THR A 424 -4.97 -18.53 -33.24
C THR A 424 -4.93 -19.24 -31.88
N LYS A 425 -5.93 -20.06 -31.57
CA LYS A 425 -5.98 -20.81 -30.32
C LYS A 425 -4.82 -21.79 -30.20
N ILE A 426 -4.47 -22.52 -31.28
CA ILE A 426 -3.33 -23.44 -31.29
C ILE A 426 -2.03 -22.67 -31.05
N LEU A 427 -1.84 -21.53 -31.73
CA LEU A 427 -0.67 -20.66 -31.54
C LEU A 427 -0.60 -20.12 -30.10
N CYS A 428 -1.73 -19.74 -29.48
CA CYS A 428 -1.76 -19.33 -28.08
C CYS A 428 -1.43 -20.48 -27.10
N HIS A 429 -1.88 -21.70 -27.36
CA HIS A 429 -1.48 -22.86 -26.54
C HIS A 429 0.02 -23.14 -26.71
N TYR A 430 0.56 -23.02 -27.92
CA TYR A 430 1.99 -23.18 -28.15
C TYR A 430 2.80 -22.09 -27.45
N LEU A 431 2.33 -20.83 -27.48
CA LEU A 431 2.94 -19.72 -26.75
C LEU A 431 2.88 -19.96 -25.23
N CYS A 432 1.79 -20.49 -24.72
CA CYS A 432 1.68 -20.86 -23.31
C CYS A 432 2.66 -21.98 -22.94
N ALA A 433 2.77 -23.03 -23.76
CA ALA A 433 3.68 -24.14 -23.54
C ALA A 433 5.15 -23.71 -23.55
N ILE A 434 5.56 -22.89 -24.53
CA ILE A 434 6.93 -22.38 -24.57
C ILE A 434 7.24 -21.45 -23.40
N THR A 435 6.25 -20.68 -22.93
CA THR A 435 6.40 -19.83 -21.74
C THR A 435 6.59 -20.67 -20.47
N ILE A 436 5.91 -21.82 -20.34
CA ILE A 436 6.12 -22.75 -19.22
C ILE A 436 7.56 -23.30 -19.24
N ILE A 437 8.09 -23.63 -20.42
CA ILE A 437 9.48 -24.08 -20.58
C ILE A 437 10.47 -23.00 -20.12
N LEU A 438 10.25 -21.74 -20.53
CA LEU A 438 11.06 -20.60 -20.11
C LEU A 438 10.99 -20.38 -18.59
N LEU A 439 9.82 -20.59 -18.00
CA LEU A 439 9.62 -20.47 -16.56
C LEU A 439 10.35 -21.58 -15.79
N VAL A 440 10.32 -22.83 -16.27
CA VAL A 440 11.08 -23.95 -15.69
C VAL A 440 12.60 -23.69 -15.78
N SER A 441 13.07 -23.20 -16.93
CA SER A 441 14.47 -22.79 -17.13
C SER A 441 14.88 -21.70 -16.11
N SER A 442 14.01 -20.70 -15.90
CA SER A 442 14.24 -19.62 -14.94
C SER A 442 14.26 -20.11 -13.49
N PHE A 443 13.37 -21.04 -13.14
CA PHE A 443 13.34 -21.67 -11.82
C PHE A 443 14.62 -22.47 -11.55
N TYR A 444 15.07 -23.26 -12.51
CA TYR A 444 16.32 -24.02 -12.40
C TYR A 444 17.54 -23.11 -12.21
N ARG A 445 17.63 -21.98 -12.93
CA ARG A 445 18.69 -21.00 -12.73
C ARG A 445 18.68 -20.39 -11.32
N MET A 446 17.49 -20.10 -10.79
CA MET A 446 17.34 -19.56 -9.44
C MET A 446 17.72 -20.59 -8.37
N LEU A 447 17.46 -21.88 -8.61
CA LEU A 447 17.91 -22.96 -7.74
C LEU A 447 19.43 -23.09 -7.73
N LEU A 448 20.09 -23.11 -8.89
CA LEU A 448 21.55 -23.11 -8.97
C LEU A 448 22.14 -21.91 -8.22
N TYR A 449 21.57 -20.73 -8.44
CA TYR A 449 22.01 -19.52 -7.77
C TYR A 449 21.86 -19.57 -6.25
N THR A 450 20.80 -20.21 -5.77
CA THR A 450 20.54 -20.39 -4.33
C THR A 450 21.44 -21.46 -3.72
N ASN A 451 21.80 -22.50 -4.48
CA ASN A 451 22.71 -23.53 -4.00
C ASN A 451 24.14 -23.00 -3.81
N ASP A 452 24.60 -22.10 -4.69
CA ASP A 452 25.95 -21.52 -4.59
C ASP A 452 26.01 -20.40 -3.53
N ASP A 453 25.07 -19.45 -3.57
CA ASP A 453 25.12 -18.23 -2.76
C ASP A 453 24.14 -18.23 -1.57
N GLY A 454 23.49 -19.36 -1.28
CA GLY A 454 22.46 -19.51 -0.24
C GLY A 454 21.14 -18.77 -0.50
N LEU A 455 20.14 -19.00 0.34
CA LEU A 455 18.86 -18.32 0.22
C LEU A 455 18.92 -16.87 0.73
N THR A 456 18.29 -15.95 0.01
CA THR A 456 18.09 -14.54 0.41
C THR A 456 16.63 -14.14 0.21
N ARG A 457 16.19 -13.01 0.79
CA ARG A 457 14.81 -12.50 0.62
C ARG A 457 14.42 -12.36 -0.84
N LEU A 458 15.30 -11.78 -1.67
CA LEU A 458 15.02 -11.59 -3.09
C LEU A 458 14.87 -12.93 -3.82
N ARG A 459 15.81 -13.88 -3.62
CA ARG A 459 15.77 -15.21 -4.24
C ARG A 459 14.52 -15.98 -3.82
N PHE A 460 14.16 -15.92 -2.54
CA PHE A 460 12.94 -16.52 -2.01
C PHE A 460 11.69 -15.96 -2.70
N PHE A 461 11.49 -14.64 -2.69
CA PHE A 461 10.31 -14.02 -3.31
C PHE A 461 10.22 -14.31 -4.80
N VAL A 462 11.36 -14.35 -5.49
CA VAL A 462 11.40 -14.72 -6.91
C VAL A 462 10.97 -16.17 -7.14
N MET A 463 11.43 -17.12 -6.33
CA MET A 463 11.00 -18.53 -6.44
C MET A 463 9.49 -18.70 -6.21
N VAL A 464 8.94 -18.05 -5.18
CA VAL A 464 7.49 -18.12 -4.94
C VAL A 464 6.72 -17.40 -6.07
N PHE A 465 7.24 -16.30 -6.59
CA PHE A 465 6.64 -15.58 -7.72
C PHE A 465 6.61 -16.42 -9.00
N LEU A 466 7.67 -17.18 -9.30
CA LEU A 466 7.68 -18.15 -10.41
C LEU A 466 6.60 -19.22 -10.24
N GLY A 467 6.39 -19.71 -9.01
CA GLY A 467 5.29 -20.61 -8.70
C GLY A 467 3.91 -19.98 -8.96
N PHE A 468 3.73 -18.72 -8.56
CA PHE A 468 2.51 -17.95 -8.85
C PHE A 468 2.27 -17.78 -10.36
N GLU A 469 3.30 -17.43 -11.12
CA GLU A 469 3.21 -17.32 -12.58
C GLU A 469 2.88 -18.66 -13.23
N ALA A 470 3.44 -19.77 -12.74
CA ALA A 470 3.14 -21.11 -13.23
C ALA A 470 1.64 -21.43 -13.08
N VAL A 471 1.05 -21.15 -11.93
CA VAL A 471 -0.40 -21.32 -11.69
C VAL A 471 -1.21 -20.44 -12.64
N GLY A 472 -0.78 -19.19 -12.84
CA GLY A 472 -1.39 -18.29 -13.82
C GLY A 472 -1.37 -18.83 -15.25
N LEU A 473 -0.25 -19.39 -15.69
CA LEU A 473 -0.09 -20.00 -17.02
C LEU A 473 -0.98 -21.24 -17.18
N ILE A 474 -1.05 -22.11 -16.18
CA ILE A 474 -1.94 -23.30 -16.21
C ILE A 474 -3.39 -22.86 -16.39
N ILE A 475 -3.82 -21.83 -15.68
CA ILE A 475 -5.19 -21.30 -15.77
C ILE A 475 -5.43 -20.62 -17.13
N THR A 476 -4.45 -19.91 -17.66
CA THR A 476 -4.52 -19.35 -19.01
C THR A 476 -4.62 -20.45 -20.07
N PHE A 477 -3.85 -21.53 -19.94
CA PHE A 477 -3.93 -22.69 -20.82
C PHE A 477 -5.35 -23.27 -20.86
N ILE A 478 -5.97 -23.48 -19.69
CA ILE A 478 -7.36 -23.95 -19.57
C ILE A 478 -8.34 -22.94 -20.17
N TYR A 479 -8.11 -21.64 -19.96
CA TYR A 479 -8.98 -20.57 -20.44
C TYR A 479 -8.99 -20.44 -21.97
N ILE A 480 -7.84 -20.61 -22.65
CA ILE A 480 -7.79 -20.59 -24.13
C ILE A 480 -8.70 -21.69 -24.70
N ALA A 481 -8.71 -22.87 -24.09
CA ALA A 481 -9.58 -23.98 -24.49
C ALA A 481 -11.06 -23.68 -24.22
N LYS A 482 -11.40 -23.15 -23.03
CA LYS A 482 -12.78 -22.89 -22.59
C LYS A 482 -12.91 -21.52 -21.90
N PRO A 483 -13.15 -20.42 -22.65
CA PRO A 483 -13.28 -19.07 -22.08
C PRO A 483 -14.67 -18.85 -21.45
N LYS A 484 -15.04 -19.68 -20.46
CA LYS A 484 -16.36 -19.65 -19.80
C LYS A 484 -16.40 -18.79 -18.54
N PHE A 485 -15.24 -18.43 -18.00
CA PHE A 485 -15.12 -17.69 -16.74
C PHE A 485 -14.36 -16.37 -16.93
N ASN A 486 -14.47 -15.46 -15.96
CA ASN A 486 -13.77 -14.17 -16.00
C ASN A 486 -12.30 -14.34 -15.58
N ILE A 487 -11.39 -14.42 -16.55
CA ILE A 487 -9.98 -14.71 -16.27
C ILE A 487 -9.29 -13.67 -15.39
N VAL A 488 -9.61 -12.38 -15.54
CA VAL A 488 -9.00 -11.33 -14.69
C VAL A 488 -9.47 -11.45 -13.25
N PHE A 489 -10.74 -11.80 -13.03
CA PHE A 489 -11.22 -12.10 -11.68
C PHE A 489 -10.44 -13.23 -11.04
N ILE A 490 -10.23 -14.31 -11.80
CA ILE A 490 -9.41 -15.44 -11.32
C ILE A 490 -7.98 -14.98 -11.03
N TYR A 491 -7.35 -14.22 -11.91
CA TYR A 491 -6.01 -13.66 -11.67
C TYR A 491 -5.95 -12.78 -10.41
N MET A 492 -6.95 -11.94 -10.16
CA MET A 492 -7.01 -11.14 -8.93
C MET A 492 -7.14 -12.04 -7.69
N MET A 493 -7.95 -13.09 -7.75
CA MET A 493 -8.09 -14.04 -6.65
C MET A 493 -6.81 -14.83 -6.39
N ILE A 494 -6.12 -15.30 -7.43
CA ILE A 494 -4.81 -15.95 -7.32
C ILE A 494 -3.79 -14.96 -6.74
N ALA A 495 -3.73 -13.73 -7.24
CA ALA A 495 -2.79 -12.72 -6.75
C ALA A 495 -3.04 -12.38 -5.27
N LEU A 496 -4.31 -12.25 -4.88
CA LEU A 496 -4.71 -12.04 -3.48
C LEU A 496 -4.36 -13.23 -2.60
N THR A 497 -4.55 -14.45 -3.10
CA THR A 497 -4.21 -15.70 -2.39
C THR A 497 -2.71 -15.84 -2.22
N TYR A 498 -1.94 -15.62 -3.28
CA TYR A 498 -0.48 -15.59 -3.26
C TYR A 498 0.06 -14.57 -2.24
N TYR A 499 -0.45 -13.34 -2.28
CA TYR A 499 -0.01 -12.28 -1.38
C TYR A 499 -0.36 -12.56 0.09
N THR A 500 -1.56 -13.09 0.36
CA THR A 500 -1.96 -13.47 1.73
C THR A 500 -1.16 -14.66 2.25
N LEU A 501 -0.83 -15.64 1.41
CA LEU A 501 0.05 -16.74 1.79
C LEU A 501 1.43 -16.24 2.20
N LEU A 502 2.02 -15.31 1.43
CA LEU A 502 3.33 -14.73 1.78
C LEU A 502 3.33 -13.98 3.12
N ASN A 503 2.20 -13.41 3.52
CA ASN A 503 2.03 -12.78 4.83
C ASN A 503 2.01 -13.79 5.99
N VAL A 504 1.66 -15.05 5.73
CA VAL A 504 1.61 -16.10 6.75
C VAL A 504 2.94 -16.85 6.85
N VAL A 505 3.68 -16.93 5.74
CA VAL A 505 4.95 -17.66 5.69
C VAL A 505 6.05 -16.90 6.46
N PRO A 506 6.71 -17.53 7.46
CA PRO A 506 7.79 -16.91 8.22
C PRO A 506 9.07 -16.84 7.39
N THR A 507 9.13 -15.84 6.50
CA THR A 507 10.13 -15.74 5.43
C THR A 507 11.55 -15.63 5.99
N ASP A 508 11.77 -14.76 6.97
CA ASP A 508 13.11 -14.54 7.54
C ASP A 508 13.60 -15.75 8.35
N TYR A 509 12.70 -16.48 9.02
CA TYR A 509 13.04 -17.75 9.68
C TYR A 509 13.51 -18.81 8.66
N ILE A 510 12.78 -18.99 7.55
CA ILE A 510 13.15 -19.98 6.51
C ILE A 510 14.51 -19.64 5.92
N ILE A 511 14.77 -18.36 5.67
CA ILE A 511 16.04 -17.90 5.11
C ILE A 511 17.18 -18.12 6.10
N ALA A 512 17.01 -17.70 7.36
CA ALA A 512 18.02 -17.91 8.39
C ALA A 512 18.34 -19.40 8.58
N LYS A 513 17.30 -20.24 8.64
CA LYS A 513 17.45 -21.69 8.77
C LYS A 513 18.22 -22.30 7.59
N ASP A 514 17.88 -21.96 6.35
CA ASP A 514 18.60 -22.45 5.17
C ASP A 514 20.09 -22.10 5.23
N GLN A 515 20.42 -20.84 5.58
CA GLN A 515 21.81 -20.41 5.66
C GLN A 515 22.58 -21.09 6.79
N ILE A 516 21.96 -21.25 7.96
CA ILE A 516 22.57 -21.91 9.12
C ILE A 516 22.75 -23.40 8.87
N ASP A 517 21.74 -24.08 8.30
CA ASP A 517 21.84 -25.50 7.98
C ASP A 517 22.97 -25.78 6.98
N ASN A 518 23.19 -24.90 6.00
CA ASN A 518 24.28 -25.02 5.04
C ASN A 518 25.66 -24.70 5.65
N TYR A 519 25.73 -23.77 6.61
CA TYR A 519 26.93 -23.49 7.38
C TYR A 519 27.33 -24.67 8.27
N VAL A 520 26.37 -25.25 9.00
CA VAL A 520 26.58 -26.44 9.86
C VAL A 520 27.07 -27.64 9.04
N LYS A 521 26.61 -27.79 7.78
CA LYS A 521 27.09 -28.83 6.86
C LYS A 521 28.47 -28.56 6.25
N GLY A 522 29.09 -27.42 6.54
CA GLY A 522 30.37 -27.01 5.92
C GLY A 522 30.25 -26.65 4.44
N GLN A 523 29.03 -26.40 3.94
CA GLN A 523 28.78 -25.98 2.55
C GLN A 523 28.88 -24.46 2.38
N ARG A 524 29.06 -23.73 3.49
CA ARG A 524 29.16 -22.28 3.54
C ARG A 524 30.04 -21.83 4.70
N GLU A 525 30.85 -20.82 4.46
CA GLU A 525 31.78 -20.26 5.45
C GLU A 525 31.27 -18.94 6.07
N GLU A 526 30.44 -18.17 5.35
CA GLU A 526 30.00 -16.83 5.77
C GLU A 526 28.51 -16.76 6.10
N LEU A 527 28.17 -16.02 7.17
CA LEU A 527 26.80 -15.85 7.68
C LEU A 527 26.35 -14.38 7.78
N GLU A 528 27.04 -13.43 7.16
CA GLU A 528 26.76 -11.99 7.33
C GLU A 528 25.31 -11.60 7.02
N TYR A 529 24.67 -12.28 6.07
CA TYR A 529 23.31 -11.96 5.64
C TYR A 529 22.26 -12.18 6.74
N ILE A 530 22.45 -13.15 7.65
CA ILE A 530 21.44 -13.45 8.69
C ILE A 530 21.23 -12.26 9.64
N PHE A 531 22.27 -11.43 9.84
CA PHE A 531 22.22 -10.24 10.70
C PHE A 531 21.50 -9.05 10.03
N THR A 532 21.11 -9.17 8.76
CA THR A 532 20.25 -8.18 8.07
C THR A 532 18.76 -8.54 8.13
N LEU A 533 18.44 -9.69 8.73
CA LEU A 533 17.08 -10.20 8.86
C LEU A 533 16.34 -9.50 10.01
N SER A 534 15.03 -9.72 10.09
CA SER A 534 14.22 -9.21 11.22
C SER A 534 14.32 -10.17 12.42
N PRO A 535 13.78 -9.78 13.60
CA PRO A 535 13.73 -10.66 14.78
C PRO A 535 13.09 -12.03 14.54
N ASP A 536 12.31 -12.20 13.47
CA ASP A 536 11.77 -13.48 13.00
C ASP A 536 12.85 -14.54 12.71
N ALA A 537 14.10 -14.13 12.48
CA ALA A 537 15.22 -15.04 12.24
C ALA A 537 15.80 -15.64 13.53
N VAL A 538 15.58 -15.02 14.70
CA VAL A 538 16.22 -15.40 15.98
C VAL A 538 15.99 -16.87 16.36
N PRO A 539 14.78 -17.45 16.20
CA PRO A 539 14.56 -18.87 16.49
C PRO A 539 15.43 -19.83 15.66
N ALA A 540 15.86 -19.44 14.46
CA ALA A 540 16.77 -20.27 13.67
C ALA A 540 18.22 -20.18 14.16
N MET A 541 18.58 -19.08 14.83
CA MET A 541 19.94 -18.82 15.35
C MET A 541 20.28 -19.63 16.60
N GLU A 542 19.29 -20.20 17.32
CA GLU A 542 19.54 -21.09 18.46
C GLU A 542 20.46 -22.27 18.06
N THR A 543 20.16 -22.93 16.94
CA THR A 543 20.96 -24.03 16.40
C THR A 543 22.41 -23.61 16.12
N LEU A 544 22.60 -22.36 15.69
CA LEU A 544 23.93 -21.82 15.39
C LEU A 544 24.76 -21.65 16.68
N ILE A 545 24.13 -21.16 17.75
CA ILE A 545 24.78 -20.95 19.05
C ILE A 545 25.21 -22.28 19.66
N GLU A 546 24.34 -23.30 19.58
CA GLU A 546 24.63 -24.65 20.07
C GLU A 546 25.78 -25.32 19.30
N TYR A 547 25.86 -25.09 17.99
CA TYR A 547 26.88 -25.70 17.13
C TYR A 547 28.24 -24.99 17.21
N THR A 548 28.26 -23.65 17.23
CA THR A 548 29.51 -22.90 17.13
C THR A 548 30.23 -22.76 18.47
N ASN A 549 31.55 -22.94 18.46
CA ASN A 549 32.44 -22.60 19.57
C ASN A 549 33.13 -21.24 19.37
N ASP A 550 32.78 -20.51 18.32
CA ASP A 550 33.33 -19.18 18.03
C ASP A 550 32.64 -18.11 18.89
N ASP A 551 33.40 -17.55 19.83
CA ASP A 551 32.95 -16.50 20.74
C ASP A 551 32.58 -15.19 20.00
N GLU A 552 33.24 -14.89 18.87
CA GLU A 552 32.93 -13.70 18.07
C GLU A 552 31.55 -13.83 17.42
N LEU A 553 31.26 -15.00 16.84
CA LEU A 553 29.96 -15.28 16.22
C LEU A 553 28.84 -15.29 17.25
N ARG A 554 29.06 -15.87 18.44
CA ARG A 554 28.11 -15.83 19.56
C ARG A 554 27.82 -14.39 20.00
N MET A 555 28.85 -13.55 20.10
CA MET A 555 28.68 -12.13 20.45
C MET A 555 27.90 -11.37 19.38
N LYS A 556 28.15 -11.63 18.09
CA LYS A 556 27.36 -11.04 16.99
C LYS A 556 25.89 -11.42 17.06
N VAL A 557 25.58 -12.70 17.35
CA VAL A 557 24.19 -13.16 17.53
C VAL A 557 23.54 -12.50 18.74
N LYS A 558 24.21 -12.45 19.90
CA LYS A 558 23.70 -11.76 21.09
C LYS A 558 23.37 -10.29 20.79
N LYS A 559 24.33 -9.56 20.21
CA LYS A 559 24.16 -8.15 19.83
C LYS A 559 22.98 -7.95 18.87
N PHE A 560 22.82 -8.82 17.87
CA PHE A 560 21.69 -8.76 16.95
C PHE A 560 20.34 -8.97 17.67
N VAL A 561 20.27 -9.91 18.60
CA VAL A 561 19.05 -10.16 19.38
C VAL A 561 18.76 -8.99 20.32
N GLU A 562 19.78 -8.44 20.99
CA GLU A 562 19.66 -7.24 21.83
C GLU A 562 19.15 -6.04 21.04
N GLU A 563 19.74 -5.74 19.87
CA GLU A 563 19.29 -4.65 19.00
C GLU A 563 17.86 -4.88 18.46
N GLY A 564 17.51 -6.14 18.16
CA GLY A 564 16.18 -6.52 17.67
C GLY A 564 15.07 -6.52 18.72
N THR A 565 15.43 -6.54 20.01
CA THR A 565 14.49 -6.60 21.14
C THR A 565 14.46 -5.32 21.98
N SER A 566 15.52 -4.51 21.92
CA SER A 566 15.66 -3.26 22.67
C SER A 566 14.96 -2.12 21.94
N PHE A 567 13.68 -1.88 22.26
CA PHE A 567 13.05 -0.61 21.92
C PHE A 567 13.34 0.38 23.05
N GLU A 568 14.09 1.46 22.77
CA GLU A 568 14.39 2.57 23.72
C GLU A 568 13.14 3.33 24.23
N ILE A 569 11.94 2.82 23.98
CA ILE A 569 10.67 3.54 24.14
C ILE A 569 9.79 2.75 25.13
N PRO A 570 9.12 3.41 26.10
CA PRO A 570 8.36 2.75 27.15
C PRO A 570 7.43 1.64 26.66
N ASP A 571 7.39 0.54 27.42
CA ASP A 571 6.56 -0.62 27.15
C ASP A 571 5.08 -0.22 27.06
N ARG A 572 4.51 -0.46 25.88
CA ARG A 572 3.10 -0.24 25.59
C ARG A 572 2.52 -1.53 25.05
N TRP A 573 1.38 -1.95 25.60
CA TRP A 573 0.68 -3.17 25.17
C TRP A 573 0.38 -3.19 23.66
N GLN A 574 0.22 -2.02 23.01
CA GLN A 574 -0.01 -1.92 21.56
C GLN A 574 1.11 -2.51 20.70
N ARG A 575 2.33 -2.57 21.25
CA ARG A 575 3.53 -3.03 20.54
C ARG A 575 3.76 -4.52 20.64
N PHE A 576 2.92 -5.22 21.41
CA PHE A 576 3.10 -6.65 21.61
C PHE A 576 3.17 -7.37 20.25
N ASN A 577 4.28 -8.07 20.04
CA ASN A 577 4.59 -8.82 18.83
C ASN A 577 5.22 -10.16 19.25
N LEU A 578 4.68 -11.25 18.71
CA LEU A 578 5.05 -12.60 19.13
C LEU A 578 6.52 -12.92 18.81
N SER A 579 7.01 -12.49 17.65
CA SER A 579 8.41 -12.78 17.28
C SER A 579 9.41 -12.05 18.15
N VAL A 580 9.10 -10.82 18.55
CA VAL A 580 9.97 -10.06 19.46
C VAL A 580 9.99 -10.71 20.84
N GLU A 581 8.84 -11.15 21.35
CA GLU A 581 8.77 -11.80 22.66
C GLU A 581 9.52 -13.13 22.66
N ASN A 582 9.34 -13.95 21.62
CA ASN A 582 10.13 -15.17 21.45
C ASN A 582 11.64 -14.88 21.39
N ALA A 583 12.05 -13.79 20.72
CA ALA A 583 13.46 -13.40 20.67
C ALA A 583 14.01 -12.99 22.05
N LYS A 584 13.20 -12.33 22.89
CA LYS A 584 13.57 -12.03 24.29
C LYS A 584 13.74 -13.29 25.14
N ASP A 585 12.82 -14.24 25.02
CA ASP A 585 12.90 -15.53 25.72
C ASP A 585 14.13 -16.34 25.29
N ILE A 586 14.54 -16.20 24.02
CA ILE A 586 15.77 -16.81 23.51
C ILE A 586 16.98 -16.10 24.10
N LEU A 587 17.02 -14.76 24.13
CA LEU A 587 18.11 -13.99 24.71
C LEU A 587 18.37 -14.40 26.18
N GLN A 588 17.32 -14.48 27.00
CA GLN A 588 17.40 -14.91 28.39
C GLN A 588 17.95 -16.33 28.59
N ARG A 589 17.83 -17.21 27.58
CA ARG A 589 18.38 -18.57 27.63
C ARG A 589 19.85 -18.63 27.21
N ILE A 590 20.35 -17.62 26.50
CA ILE A 590 21.73 -17.53 26.02
C ILE A 590 22.60 -16.70 27.00
N GLU A 591 21.99 -15.80 27.78
CA GLU A 591 22.59 -15.18 28.98
C GLU A 591 22.78 -16.19 30.11
#